data_AF-A0A4Q9R2H9-F1
#
_entry.id   AF-A0A4Q9R2H9-F1
#
_cell.length_a   1.000
_cell.length_b   1.000
_cell.length_c   1.000
_cell.angle_alpha   90.00
_cell.angle_beta   90.00
_cell.angle_gamma   90.00
#
_symmetry.space_group_name_H-M   'P 1'
#
loop_
_entity.id
_entity.type
_entity.pdbx_description
1 polymer ?
#
loop_
_entity_poly.entity_id
_entity_poly.type
_entity_poly.pdbx_seq_one_letter_code
_entity_poly.pdbx_strand_id
1 'polypeptide(L)'
;MYERGYQICVLNPAQIAFYARSQLQRVKTDKVDAKLIADYGHRHQEELRAWKPEQPSIKRLKALTHRLKDLQELEQMEQNRLDVTSDAKVAASIQSVLRHIHQQIADTLEAIKQHVDDNDDLRGQRDLLKSIDGIADRTAALLLAELGDVQRFEGSRAVTAFAGLNPSLQKGMCVYRAWGLPCCAAGFTCQQ
;
A
#
# COMPACT_ATOMS: atom_id res chain seq x y z
N MET A 1 14.56 17.72 -4.55
CA MET A 1 14.18 18.25 -5.89
C MET A 1 12.96 19.15 -5.79
N TYR A 2 11.87 18.70 -5.15
CA TYR A 2 10.68 19.54 -4.91
C TYR A 2 11.01 20.84 -4.14
N GLU A 3 11.76 20.73 -3.05
CA GLU A 3 12.23 21.89 -2.25
C GLU A 3 13.15 22.85 -3.01
N ARG A 4 13.70 22.41 -4.15
CA ARG A 4 14.53 23.24 -5.04
C ARG A 4 13.70 23.88 -6.17
N GLY A 5 12.37 23.80 -6.10
CA GLY A 5 11.45 24.40 -7.07
C GLY A 5 11.16 23.55 -8.31
N TYR A 6 11.66 22.31 -8.38
CA TYR A 6 11.38 21.43 -9.52
C TYR A 6 9.99 20.81 -9.39
N GLN A 7 9.23 20.84 -10.50
CA GLN A 7 8.01 20.04 -10.64
C GLN A 7 8.39 18.57 -10.71
N ILE A 8 7.81 17.77 -9.81
CA ILE A 8 7.96 16.32 -9.79
C ILE A 8 6.64 15.72 -10.25
N CYS A 9 6.70 14.71 -11.11
CA CYS A 9 5.54 13.92 -11.49
C CYS A 9 5.86 12.45 -11.21
N VAL A 10 4.90 11.71 -10.66
CA VAL A 10 5.02 10.26 -10.44
C VAL A 10 4.11 9.57 -11.44
N LEU A 11 4.71 8.72 -12.28
CA LEU A 11 4.01 8.01 -13.35
C LEU A 11 3.82 6.55 -12.97
N ASN A 12 2.69 5.99 -13.39
CA ASN A 12 2.48 4.55 -13.29
C ASN A 12 3.42 3.84 -14.28
N PRO A 13 4.29 2.90 -13.84
CA PRO A 13 5.19 2.18 -14.74
C PRO A 13 4.48 1.49 -15.91
N ALA A 14 3.22 1.07 -15.73
CA ALA A 14 2.43 0.47 -16.79
C ALA A 14 2.15 1.46 -17.95
N GLN A 15 1.90 2.75 -17.65
CA GLN A 15 1.68 3.77 -18.68
C GLN A 15 2.91 3.93 -19.56
N ILE A 16 4.09 3.99 -18.94
CA ILE A 16 5.37 4.05 -19.65
C ILE A 16 5.61 2.79 -20.48
N ALA A 17 5.28 1.61 -19.95
CA ALA A 17 5.41 0.36 -20.69
C ALA A 17 4.49 0.29 -21.92
N PHE A 18 3.25 0.78 -21.82
CA PHE A 18 2.35 0.88 -22.96
C PHE A 18 2.85 1.89 -24.00
N TYR A 19 3.39 3.03 -23.55
CA TYR A 19 3.99 4.02 -24.43
C TYR A 19 5.21 3.47 -25.18
N ALA A 20 6.08 2.72 -24.50
CA ALA A 20 7.22 2.05 -25.15
C ALA A 20 6.77 1.07 -26.24
N ARG A 21 5.69 0.32 -26.00
CA ARG A 21 5.08 -0.56 -27.01
C ARG A 21 4.50 0.20 -28.19
N SER A 22 3.82 1.33 -27.96
CA SER A 22 3.27 2.14 -29.05
C SER A 22 4.36 2.77 -29.91
N GLN A 23 5.54 3.06 -29.33
CA GLN A 23 6.73 3.53 -30.07
C GLN A 23 7.52 2.39 -30.75
N LEU A 24 7.00 1.15 -30.76
CA LEU A 24 7.66 -0.05 -31.30
C LEU A 24 9.07 -0.28 -30.75
N GLN A 25 9.31 0.15 -29.51
CA GLN A 25 10.64 0.08 -28.90
C GLN A 25 10.94 -1.35 -28.46
N ARG A 26 11.93 -1.99 -29.10
CA ARG A 26 12.34 -3.38 -28.84
C ARG A 26 13.55 -3.52 -27.91
N VAL A 27 14.36 -2.47 -27.81
CA VAL A 27 15.61 -2.47 -27.05
C VAL A 27 15.38 -1.74 -25.73
N LYS A 28 15.64 -2.42 -24.62
CA LYS A 28 15.55 -1.87 -23.27
C LYS A 28 16.94 -1.57 -22.74
N THR A 29 17.28 -0.28 -22.61
CA THR A 29 18.53 0.18 -21.99
C THR A 29 18.25 1.46 -21.21
N ASP A 30 19.00 1.73 -20.14
CA ASP A 30 18.75 2.89 -19.27
C ASP A 30 18.70 4.21 -20.04
N LYS A 31 19.56 4.38 -21.06
CA LYS A 31 19.57 5.58 -21.91
C LYS A 31 18.31 5.72 -22.75
N VAL A 32 17.83 4.60 -23.29
CA VAL A 32 16.66 4.55 -24.17
C VAL A 32 15.38 4.73 -23.36
N ASP A 33 15.30 4.10 -22.18
CA ASP A 33 14.18 4.25 -21.24
C ASP A 33 14.11 5.69 -20.69
N ALA A 34 15.25 6.29 -20.32
CA ALA A 34 15.30 7.70 -19.89
C ALA A 34 14.82 8.65 -20.98
N LYS A 35 15.23 8.44 -22.23
CA LYS A 35 14.77 9.23 -23.37
C LYS A 35 13.27 9.07 -23.60
N LEU A 36 12.75 7.85 -23.48
CA LEU A 36 11.33 7.57 -23.63
C LEU A 36 10.48 8.24 -22.52
N ILE A 37 10.93 8.19 -21.26
CA ILE A 37 10.24 8.85 -20.15
C ILE A 37 10.26 10.38 -20.34
N ALA A 38 11.39 10.94 -20.77
CA ALA A 38 11.50 12.38 -21.04
C ALA A 38 10.60 12.82 -22.20
N ASP A 39 10.55 12.06 -23.29
CA ASP A 39 9.65 12.32 -24.42
C ASP A 39 8.18 12.20 -24.01
N TYR A 40 7.82 11.18 -23.23
CA TYR A 40 6.48 11.03 -22.68
C TYR A 40 6.08 12.23 -21.82
N GLY A 41 6.97 12.63 -20.91
CA GLY A 41 6.73 13.76 -20.01
C GLY A 41 6.60 15.10 -20.72
N HIS A 42 7.40 15.32 -21.78
CA HIS A 42 7.31 16.53 -22.58
C HIS A 42 5.98 16.62 -23.35
N ARG A 43 5.52 15.50 -23.93
CA ARG A 43 4.28 15.47 -24.74
C ARG A 43 3.00 15.61 -23.91
N HIS A 44 3.00 15.10 -22.69
CA HIS A 44 1.80 15.08 -21.83
C HIS A 44 1.90 16.08 -20.67
N GLN A 45 2.77 17.09 -20.77
CA GLN A 45 3.12 17.97 -19.65
C GLN A 45 1.89 18.62 -18.98
N GLU A 46 0.86 18.97 -19.74
CA GLU A 46 -0.38 19.58 -19.24
C GLU A 46 -1.30 18.56 -18.52
N GLU A 47 -1.25 17.30 -18.92
CA GLU A 47 -2.03 16.21 -18.34
C GLU A 47 -1.33 15.60 -17.12
N LEU A 48 -0.01 15.79 -17.00
CA LEU A 48 0.77 15.21 -15.92
C LEU A 48 0.46 15.88 -14.59
N ARG A 49 -0.11 15.08 -13.70
CA ARG A 49 -0.34 15.46 -12.31
C ARG A 49 0.98 15.72 -11.58
N ALA A 50 1.14 16.96 -11.11
CA ALA A 50 2.22 17.31 -10.21
C ALA A 50 2.11 16.55 -8.88
N TRP A 51 3.19 15.84 -8.54
CA TRP A 51 3.39 15.25 -7.23
C TRP A 51 3.52 16.36 -6.19
N LYS A 52 2.82 16.19 -5.08
CA LYS A 52 2.90 17.08 -3.92
C LYS A 52 3.43 16.29 -2.73
N PRO A 53 4.28 16.88 -1.88
CA PRO A 53 4.72 16.24 -0.67
C PRO A 53 3.52 15.97 0.23
N GLU A 54 3.60 14.85 0.95
CA GLU A 54 2.61 14.50 1.94
C GLU A 54 2.62 15.51 3.09
N GLN A 55 1.42 15.84 3.60
CA GLN A 55 1.28 16.76 4.72
C GLN A 55 2.00 16.19 5.96
N PRO A 56 2.66 17.04 6.79
CA PRO A 56 3.37 16.57 7.97
C PRO A 56 2.48 15.79 8.95
N SER A 57 1.21 16.18 9.07
CA SER A 57 0.18 15.50 9.87
C SER A 57 -0.03 14.05 9.41
N ILE A 58 -0.24 13.84 8.11
CA ILE A 58 -0.43 12.50 7.53
C ILE A 58 0.85 11.67 7.64
N LYS A 59 2.01 12.28 7.35
CA LYS A 59 3.32 11.60 7.47
C LYS A 59 3.57 11.10 8.89
N ARG A 60 3.23 11.91 9.90
CA ARG A 60 3.33 11.52 11.31
C ARG A 60 2.35 10.40 11.66
N LEU A 61 1.10 10.50 11.19
CA LEU A 61 0.09 9.46 11.41
C LEU A 61 0.53 8.11 10.82
N LYS A 62 1.05 8.10 9.58
CA LYS A 62 1.65 6.91 8.95
C LYS A 62 2.77 6.28 9.76
N ALA A 63 3.69 7.10 10.26
CA ALA A 63 4.80 6.60 11.07
C ALA A 63 4.28 5.91 12.35
N LEU A 64 3.24 6.46 12.98
CA LEU A 64 2.64 5.87 14.18
C LEU A 64 1.86 4.58 13.86
N THR A 65 1.08 4.55 12.78
CA THR A 65 0.33 3.35 12.39
C THR A 65 1.24 2.21 11.92
N HIS A 66 2.33 2.52 11.21
CA HIS A 66 3.35 1.53 10.85
C HIS A 66 4.04 0.99 12.10
N ARG A 67 4.41 1.88 13.05
CA ARG A 67 4.98 1.44 14.32
C ARG A 67 4.04 0.54 15.11
N LEU A 68 2.75 0.85 15.15
CA LEU A 68 1.75 0.01 15.80
C LEU A 68 1.72 -1.38 15.17
N LYS A 69 1.75 -1.47 13.84
CA LYS A 69 1.79 -2.74 13.12
C LYS A 69 3.07 -3.53 13.45
N ASP A 70 4.23 -2.90 13.45
CA ASP A 70 5.50 -3.55 13.80
C ASP A 70 5.44 -4.15 15.22
N LEU A 71 4.85 -3.43 16.18
CA LEU A 71 4.70 -3.89 17.56
C LEU A 71 3.76 -5.10 17.66
N GLN A 72 2.67 -5.13 16.87
CA GLN A 72 1.76 -6.28 16.80
C GLN A 72 2.42 -7.50 16.17
N GLU A 73 3.27 -7.31 15.15
CA GLU A 73 4.06 -8.40 14.57
C GLU A 73 5.06 -8.96 15.60
N LEU A 74 5.73 -8.09 16.37
CA LEU A 74 6.61 -8.49 17.47
C LEU A 74 5.85 -9.24 18.58
N GLU A 75 4.68 -8.74 18.99
CA GLU A 75 3.79 -9.39 19.95
C GLU A 75 3.43 -10.81 19.49
N GLN A 76 2.97 -10.96 18.24
CA GLN A 76 2.62 -12.26 17.68
C GLN A 76 3.81 -13.22 17.66
N MET A 77 5.00 -12.74 17.29
CA MET A 77 6.21 -13.56 17.27
C MET A 77 6.60 -14.03 18.68
N GLU A 78 6.56 -13.16 19.68
CA GLU A 78 6.90 -13.54 21.07
C GLU A 78 5.84 -14.44 21.69
N GLN A 79 4.55 -14.26 21.35
CA GLN A 79 3.49 -15.16 21.79
C GLN A 79 3.70 -16.58 21.22
N ASN A 80 4.00 -16.69 19.91
CA ASN A 80 4.31 -17.97 19.28
C ASN A 80 5.52 -18.66 19.94
N ARG A 81 6.52 -17.88 20.36
CA ARG A 81 7.71 -18.40 21.07
C ARG A 81 7.37 -18.89 22.47
N LEU A 82 6.50 -18.18 23.18
CA LEU A 82 6.01 -18.58 24.50
C LEU A 82 5.28 -19.92 24.44
N ASP A 83 4.44 -20.10 23.42
CA ASP A 83 3.61 -21.31 23.26
C ASP A 83 4.44 -22.58 23.00
N VAL A 84 5.62 -22.46 22.39
CA VAL A 84 6.51 -23.60 22.07
C VAL A 84 7.54 -23.87 23.17
N THR A 85 7.82 -22.90 24.04
CA THR A 85 8.88 -23.01 25.04
C THR A 85 8.46 -23.86 26.24
N SER A 86 9.29 -24.83 26.63
CA SER A 86 9.12 -25.65 27.84
C SER A 86 9.97 -25.19 29.04
N ASP A 87 10.95 -24.32 28.83
CA ASP A 87 11.82 -23.78 29.89
C ASP A 87 11.18 -22.59 30.60
N ALA A 88 10.98 -22.72 31.91
CA ALA A 88 10.33 -21.71 32.75
C ALA A 88 11.10 -20.37 32.83
N LYS A 89 12.44 -20.38 32.80
CA LYS A 89 13.25 -19.14 32.83
C LYS A 89 13.15 -18.40 31.51
N VAL A 90 13.16 -19.14 30.40
CA VAL A 90 12.98 -18.54 29.05
C VAL A 90 11.56 -18.00 28.91
N ALA A 91 10.55 -18.74 29.36
CA ALA A 91 9.15 -18.27 29.37
C ALA A 91 8.98 -16.97 30.20
N ALA A 92 9.60 -16.88 31.38
CA ALA A 92 9.56 -15.67 32.21
C ALA A 92 10.23 -14.45 31.51
N SER A 93 11.32 -14.69 30.79
CA SER A 93 11.98 -13.66 29.97
C SER A 93 11.07 -13.16 28.84
N ILE A 94 10.47 -14.08 28.06
CA ILE A 94 9.53 -13.76 26.97
C ILE A 94 8.33 -12.97 27.51
N GLN A 95 7.75 -13.38 28.63
CA GLN A 95 6.66 -12.64 29.26
C GLN A 95 7.06 -11.22 29.67
N SER A 96 8.32 -10.99 30.05
CA SER A 96 8.82 -9.64 30.32
C SER A 96 8.89 -8.78 29.07
N VAL A 97 9.29 -9.37 27.94
CA VAL A 97 9.29 -8.70 26.64
C VAL A 97 7.86 -8.37 26.20
N LEU A 98 6.93 -9.33 26.31
CA LEU A 98 5.51 -9.13 25.99
C LEU A 98 4.89 -7.99 26.80
N ARG A 99 5.16 -7.90 28.11
CA ARG A 99 4.70 -6.77 28.94
C ARG A 99 5.19 -5.43 28.41
N HIS A 100 6.45 -5.35 27.99
CA HIS A 100 6.99 -4.13 27.41
C HIS A 100 6.34 -3.79 26.06
N ILE A 101 6.15 -4.79 25.20
CA ILE A 101 5.48 -4.62 23.90
C ILE A 101 4.04 -4.11 24.09
N HIS A 102 3.27 -4.72 25.00
CA HIS A 102 1.90 -4.27 25.30
C HIS A 102 1.85 -2.82 25.77
N GLN A 103 2.79 -2.39 26.62
CA GLN A 103 2.88 -0.99 27.04
C GLN A 103 3.16 -0.08 25.84
N GLN A 104 4.12 -0.44 24.98
CA GLN A 104 4.45 0.34 23.78
C GLN A 104 3.28 0.42 22.80
N ILE A 105 2.47 -0.65 22.67
CA ILE A 105 1.24 -0.65 21.87
C ILE A 105 0.24 0.36 22.46
N ALA A 106 0.02 0.33 23.78
CA ALA A 106 -0.88 1.25 24.45
C ALA A 106 -0.44 2.73 24.27
N ASP A 107 0.85 3.01 24.48
CA ASP A 107 1.43 4.34 24.30
C ASP A 107 1.29 4.82 22.85
N THR A 108 1.52 3.93 21.88
CA THR A 108 1.40 4.25 20.44
C THR A 108 -0.04 4.52 20.05
N LEU A 109 -1.01 3.75 20.57
CA LEU A 109 -2.44 3.97 20.33
C LEU A 109 -2.90 5.32 20.89
N GLU A 110 -2.44 5.69 22.08
CA GLU A 110 -2.75 6.99 22.68
C GLU A 110 -2.11 8.13 21.87
N ALA A 111 -0.86 7.97 21.42
CA ALA A 111 -0.20 8.94 20.54
C ALA A 111 -0.93 9.12 19.20
N ILE A 112 -1.48 8.04 18.62
CA ILE A 112 -2.31 8.13 17.40
C ILE A 112 -3.56 8.94 17.68
N LYS A 113 -4.26 8.64 18.79
CA LYS A 113 -5.49 9.33 19.17
C LYS A 113 -5.25 10.82 19.37
N GLN A 114 -4.23 11.18 20.17
CA GLN A 114 -3.86 12.57 20.42
C GLN A 114 -3.52 13.30 19.12
N HIS A 115 -2.70 12.69 18.25
CA HIS A 115 -2.32 13.29 16.97
C HIS A 115 -3.52 13.57 16.04
N VAL A 116 -4.55 12.71 16.07
CA VAL A 116 -5.80 12.93 15.33
C VAL A 116 -6.66 14.01 16.00
N ASP A 117 -6.75 14.01 17.33
CA ASP A 117 -7.57 14.96 18.09
C ASP A 117 -7.02 16.39 18.05
N ASP A 118 -5.69 16.54 18.01
CA ASP A 118 -4.98 17.82 17.92
C ASP A 118 -5.07 18.48 16.54
N ASN A 119 -5.55 17.75 15.52
CA ASN A 119 -5.65 18.24 14.16
C ASN A 119 -7.11 18.25 13.69
N ASP A 120 -7.68 19.45 13.52
CA ASP A 120 -9.09 19.64 13.16
C ASP A 120 -9.48 18.96 11.84
N ASP A 121 -8.59 18.95 10.84
CA ASP A 121 -8.82 18.31 9.54
C ASP A 121 -8.85 16.78 9.68
N LEU A 122 -7.86 16.19 10.38
CA LEU A 122 -7.84 14.76 10.65
C LEU A 122 -9.02 14.31 11.51
N ARG A 123 -9.42 15.10 12.51
CA ARG A 123 -10.59 14.84 13.33
C ARG A 123 -11.86 14.82 12.49
N GLY A 124 -12.07 15.82 11.63
CA GLY A 124 -13.22 15.86 10.74
C GLY A 124 -13.29 14.66 9.81
N GLN A 125 -12.15 14.27 9.21
CA GLN A 125 -12.08 13.09 8.34
C GLN A 125 -12.34 11.78 9.11
N ARG A 126 -11.82 11.66 10.33
CA ARG A 126 -12.07 10.51 11.23
C ARG A 126 -13.54 10.39 11.60
N ASP A 127 -14.19 11.50 11.92
CA ASP A 127 -15.62 11.52 12.29
C ASP A 127 -16.52 11.15 11.10
N LEU A 128 -16.17 11.63 9.90
CA LEU A 128 -16.83 11.21 8.66
C LEU A 128 -16.68 9.71 8.41
N LEU A 129 -15.49 9.14 8.59
CA LEU A 129 -15.26 7.70 8.43
C LEU A 129 -16.07 6.88 9.43
N LYS A 130 -16.15 7.33 10.69
CA LYS A 130 -16.92 6.67 11.76
C LYS A 130 -18.44 6.73 11.54
N SER A 131 -18.94 7.60 10.68
CA SER A 131 -20.36 7.60 10.31
C SER A 131 -20.78 6.34 9.54
N ILE A 132 -19.81 5.61 8.98
CA ILE A 132 -20.04 4.33 8.31
C ILE A 132 -20.06 3.23 9.38
N ASP A 133 -21.17 2.49 9.42
CA ASP A 133 -21.31 1.36 10.34
C ASP A 133 -20.19 0.31 10.11
N GLY A 134 -19.58 -0.14 11.20
CA GLY A 134 -18.42 -1.04 11.18
C GLY A 134 -17.03 -0.38 11.11
N ILE A 135 -16.92 0.95 10.99
CA ILE A 135 -15.63 1.65 11.06
C ILE A 135 -15.37 2.21 12.48
N ALA A 136 -14.37 1.63 13.15
CA ALA A 136 -13.89 2.08 14.45
C ALA A 136 -12.67 3.02 14.34
N ASP A 137 -12.30 3.69 15.43
CA ASP A 137 -11.19 4.66 15.49
C ASP A 137 -9.87 4.12 14.93
N ARG A 138 -9.52 2.87 15.25
CA ARG A 138 -8.29 2.23 14.77
C ARG A 138 -8.30 2.04 13.25
N THR A 139 -9.42 1.55 12.71
CA THR A 139 -9.59 1.34 11.28
C THR A 139 -9.62 2.67 10.54
N ALA A 140 -10.29 3.68 11.09
CA ALA A 140 -10.31 5.03 10.55
C ALA A 140 -8.89 5.62 10.49
N ALA A 141 -8.12 5.54 11.57
CA ALA A 141 -6.74 6.02 11.60
C ALA A 141 -5.84 5.32 10.58
N LEU A 142 -6.01 4.00 10.39
CA LEU A 142 -5.27 3.24 9.38
C LEU A 142 -5.64 3.68 7.96
N LEU A 143 -6.94 3.87 7.67
CA LEU A 143 -7.40 4.35 6.37
C LEU A 143 -6.86 5.75 6.06
N LEU A 144 -6.92 6.66 7.03
CA LEU A 144 -6.37 8.02 6.89
C LEU A 144 -4.85 8.00 6.69
N ALA A 145 -4.16 7.12 7.40
CA ALA A 145 -2.73 6.94 7.22
C ALA A 145 -2.41 6.47 5.79
N GLU A 146 -3.01 5.38 5.31
CA GLU A 146 -2.63 4.79 4.01
C GLU A 146 -3.13 5.57 2.80
N LEU A 147 -4.38 6.05 2.85
CA LEU A 147 -4.98 6.82 1.77
C LEU A 147 -4.44 8.25 1.73
N GLY A 148 -4.06 8.82 2.88
CA GLY A 148 -3.70 10.23 2.99
C GLY A 148 -4.84 11.14 2.56
N ASP A 149 -4.52 12.19 1.79
CA ASP A 149 -5.53 13.10 1.24
C ASP A 149 -6.44 12.38 0.24
N VAL A 150 -7.69 12.13 0.63
CA VAL A 150 -8.71 11.44 -0.19
C VAL A 150 -9.13 12.28 -1.39
N GLN A 151 -9.04 13.61 -1.32
CA GLN A 151 -9.34 14.51 -2.44
C GLN A 151 -8.34 14.34 -3.59
N ARG A 152 -7.23 13.64 -3.35
CA ARG A 152 -6.30 13.29 -4.41
C ARG A 152 -6.93 12.34 -5.43
N PHE A 153 -7.99 11.61 -5.11
CA PHE A 153 -8.58 10.64 -6.03
C PHE A 153 -9.76 11.27 -6.79
N GLU A 154 -9.86 10.98 -8.09
CA GLU A 154 -10.97 11.46 -8.94
C GLU A 154 -12.33 10.83 -8.55
N GLY A 155 -12.31 9.72 -7.83
CA GLY A 155 -13.51 9.04 -7.34
C GLY A 155 -13.21 7.70 -6.67
N SER A 156 -14.27 7.02 -6.22
CA SER A 156 -14.19 5.76 -5.48
C SER A 156 -13.44 4.66 -6.23
N ARG A 157 -13.61 4.57 -7.56
CA ARG A 157 -12.89 3.59 -8.40
C ARG A 157 -11.38 3.76 -8.33
N ALA A 158 -10.88 5.00 -8.29
CA ALA A 158 -9.45 5.27 -8.17
C ALA A 158 -8.92 4.85 -6.80
N VAL A 159 -9.72 5.04 -5.74
CA VAL A 159 -9.39 4.53 -4.38
C VAL A 159 -9.33 3.01 -4.37
N THR A 160 -10.33 2.33 -4.95
CA THR A 160 -10.37 0.86 -5.03
C THR A 160 -9.17 0.30 -5.81
N ALA A 161 -8.82 0.93 -6.94
CA ALA A 161 -7.65 0.55 -7.72
C ALA A 161 -6.34 0.78 -6.95
N PHE A 162 -6.24 1.89 -6.22
CA PHE A 162 -5.09 2.20 -5.36
C PHE A 162 -4.94 1.17 -4.23
N ALA A 163 -6.04 0.75 -3.62
CA ALA A 163 -6.07 -0.29 -2.60
C ALA A 163 -5.80 -1.71 -3.16
N GLY A 164 -5.69 -1.87 -4.48
CA GLY A 164 -5.53 -3.17 -5.14
C GLY A 164 -6.78 -4.06 -5.08
N LEU A 165 -7.93 -3.50 -4.72
CA LEU A 165 -9.21 -4.19 -4.55
C LEU A 165 -10.05 -4.23 -5.83
N ASN A 166 -9.44 -3.95 -6.99
CA ASN A 166 -10.11 -3.97 -8.29
C ASN A 166 -9.72 -5.25 -9.06
N PRO A 167 -10.43 -6.38 -8.85
CA PRO A 167 -10.14 -7.61 -9.56
C PRO A 167 -10.46 -7.45 -11.06
N SER A 168 -9.44 -7.50 -11.90
CA SER A 168 -9.63 -7.66 -13.34
C SER A 168 -9.54 -9.15 -13.71
N LEU A 169 -10.54 -9.66 -14.43
CA LEU A 169 -10.45 -10.98 -15.07
C LEU A 169 -9.33 -10.96 -16.12
N GLN A 170 -8.11 -11.30 -15.72
CA GLN A 170 -7.14 -11.80 -16.69
C GLN A 170 -7.61 -13.19 -17.10
N LYS A 171 -8.16 -13.33 -18.30
CA LYS A 171 -8.12 -14.62 -18.99
C LYS A 171 -6.65 -14.99 -19.06
N GLY A 172 -6.22 -15.90 -18.18
CA GLY A 172 -4.84 -16.35 -18.11
C GLY A 172 -4.43 -16.76 -19.53
N MET A 173 -3.53 -15.99 -20.12
CA MET A 173 -2.91 -16.39 -21.37
C MET A 173 -2.03 -17.57 -21.01
N CYS A 174 -2.53 -18.77 -21.28
CA CYS A 174 -1.76 -20.00 -21.17
C CYS A 174 -0.54 -19.81 -22.08
N VAL A 175 0.61 -19.52 -21.48
CA VAL A 175 1.87 -19.39 -22.20
C VAL A 175 2.25 -20.80 -22.62
N TYR A 176 1.91 -21.17 -23.86
CA TYR A 176 2.50 -22.32 -24.52
C TYR A 176 4.02 -22.13 -24.49
N ARG A 177 4.70 -22.85 -23.59
CA ARG A 177 6.12 -23.15 -23.77
C ARG A 177 6.24 -24.03 -25.00
N ALA A 178 7.22 -23.73 -25.84
CA ALA A 178 7.52 -24.30 -27.14
C ALA A 178 7.97 -25.78 -27.12
N TRP A 179 7.31 -26.63 -26.34
CA TRP A 179 7.50 -28.08 -26.37
C TRP A 179 6.15 -28.72 -26.68
N GLY A 180 5.97 -29.10 -27.95
CA GLY A 180 4.72 -29.58 -28.52
C GLY A 180 4.23 -30.88 -27.88
N LEU A 181 3.39 -30.75 -26.85
CA LEU A 181 2.51 -31.83 -26.39
C LEU A 181 1.11 -31.25 -26.08
N PRO A 182 0.04 -31.83 -26.64
CA PRO A 182 -1.33 -31.37 -26.41
C PRO A 182 -1.79 -31.70 -24.99
N CYS A 183 -2.12 -30.67 -24.22
CA CYS A 183 -2.72 -30.75 -22.90
C CYS A 183 -4.25 -30.90 -23.00
N CYS A 184 -4.72 -31.99 -23.62
CA CYS A 184 -6.13 -32.40 -23.56
C CYS A 184 -6.21 -33.93 -23.73
N ALA A 185 -5.79 -34.65 -22.71
CA ALA A 185 -6.07 -36.08 -22.55
C ALA A 185 -6.40 -36.33 -21.07
N ALA A 186 -7.55 -35.83 -20.64
CA ALA A 186 -8.26 -36.34 -19.47
C ALA A 186 -9.72 -35.92 -19.65
N GLY A 187 -10.52 -36.85 -20.14
CA GLY A 187 -11.95 -36.64 -20.39
C GLY A 187 -12.70 -36.36 -19.09
N PHE A 188 -13.42 -35.25 -19.08
CA PHE A 188 -14.66 -35.14 -18.33
C PHE A 188 -15.68 -34.42 -19.20
N THR A 189 -16.64 -35.22 -19.68
CA THR A 189 -17.88 -34.79 -20.31
C THR A 189 -18.73 -34.03 -19.30
N CYS A 190 -19.17 -32.81 -19.65
CA CYS A 190 -20.38 -32.24 -19.09
C CYS A 190 -21.33 -31.98 -20.27
N GLN A 191 -22.35 -32.85 -20.36
CA GLN A 191 -23.45 -32.76 -21.31
C GLN A 191 -24.37 -31.58 -21.00
N GLN A 192 -25.19 -31.29 -22.00
CA GLN A 192 -26.16 -30.21 -22.23
C GLN A 192 -27.01 -29.78 -21.02
#